data_AF-A0A1Z8V296-F1
#
_entry.id   AF-A0A1Z8V296-F1
#
_cell.length_a   1.000
_cell.length_b   1.000
_cell.length_c   1.000
_cell.angle_alpha   90.00
_cell.angle_beta   90.00
_cell.angle_gamma   90.00
#
_symmetry.space_group_name_H-M   'P 1'
#
loop_
_entity.id
_entity.type
_entity.pdbx_description
1 polymer ?
#
loop_
_entity_poly.entity_id
_entity_poly.type
_entity_poly.pdbx_seq_one_letter_code
_entity_poly.pdbx_strand_id
1 'polypeptide(L)'
;MLGRWQPWHEGHHKLFIEIFRKTGQVNIMVRDVKGVRDNPFNFEEVKKKIELALKDYKDRIKISLVPNITNICYGRGVGYKIEEIILDEETQKISATKIREEMRKKGEL
;
A
#
# COMPACT_ATOMS: atom_id res chain seq x y z
N MET A 1 -4.58 4.31 4.37
CA MET A 1 -4.62 3.10 3.53
C MET A 1 -3.83 1.97 4.19
N LEU A 2 -4.30 0.72 4.12
CA LEU A 2 -3.68 -0.45 4.76
C LEU A 2 -3.34 -1.50 3.69
N GLY A 3 -2.12 -2.03 3.69
CA GLY A 3 -1.73 -3.02 2.69
C GLY A 3 -0.37 -3.65 2.96
N ARG A 4 -0.02 -4.63 2.11
CA ARG A 4 1.29 -5.29 2.13
C ARG A 4 2.32 -4.51 1.32
N TRP A 5 1.89 -3.94 0.18
CA TRP A 5 2.69 -3.13 -0.73
C TRP A 5 3.95 -3.84 -1.25
N GLN A 6 3.79 -5.06 -1.76
CA GLN A 6 4.88 -6.00 -2.10
C GLN A 6 4.99 -6.25 -3.62
N PRO A 7 5.52 -5.33 -4.43
CA PRO A 7 6.04 -4.00 -4.09
C PRO A 7 4.97 -2.90 -4.18
N TRP A 8 5.33 -1.67 -3.79
CA TRP A 8 4.60 -0.48 -4.20
C TRP A 8 4.62 -0.34 -5.73
N HIS A 9 3.49 0.03 -6.34
CA HIS A 9 3.32 0.08 -7.80
C HIS A 9 2.24 1.09 -8.18
N GLU A 10 2.03 1.31 -9.48
CA GLU A 10 1.16 2.36 -10.01
C GLU A 10 -0.30 2.26 -9.53
N GLY A 11 -0.86 1.05 -9.44
CA GLY A 11 -2.19 0.85 -8.85
C GLY A 11 -2.30 1.37 -7.40
N HIS A 12 -1.27 1.20 -6.59
CA HIS A 12 -1.24 1.76 -5.23
C HIS A 12 -1.09 3.29 -5.24
N HIS A 13 -0.33 3.84 -6.20
CA HIS A 13 -0.19 5.27 -6.37
C HIS A 13 -1.52 5.93 -6.73
N LYS A 14 -2.25 5.42 -7.73
CA LYS A 14 -3.58 5.93 -8.08
C LYS A 14 -4.59 5.83 -6.94
N LEU A 15 -4.58 4.71 -6.20
CA LEU A 15 -5.40 4.58 -4.98
C LEU A 15 -5.07 5.69 -3.97
N PHE A 16 -3.79 5.96 -3.75
CA PHE A 16 -3.34 7.02 -2.86
C PHE A 16 -3.84 8.39 -3.32
N ILE A 17 -3.77 8.72 -4.62
CA ILE A 17 -4.26 10.00 -5.15
C ILE A 17 -5.74 10.21 -4.84
N GLU A 18 -6.58 9.19 -5.04
CA GLU A 18 -8.02 9.28 -4.76
C GLU A 18 -8.32 9.46 -3.27
N ILE A 19 -7.61 8.75 -2.40
CA ILE A 19 -7.74 8.93 -0.94
C ILE A 19 -7.28 10.34 -0.57
N PHE A 20 -6.13 10.77 -1.09
CA PHE A 20 -5.53 12.07 -0.79
C PHE A 20 -6.44 13.23 -1.20
N ARG A 21 -7.07 13.16 -2.38
CA ARG A 21 -8.05 14.15 -2.84
C ARG A 21 -9.21 14.32 -1.87
N LYS A 22 -9.65 13.24 -1.22
CA LYS A 22 -10.76 13.25 -0.26
C LYS A 22 -10.35 13.74 1.12
N THR A 23 -9.17 13.35 1.61
CA THR A 23 -8.81 13.52 3.03
C THR A 23 -7.71 14.56 3.27
N GLY A 24 -6.98 14.99 2.24
CA GLY A 24 -5.87 15.94 2.33
C GLY A 24 -4.60 15.40 3.02
N GLN A 25 -4.70 14.30 3.77
CA GLN A 25 -3.60 13.60 4.43
C GLN A 25 -3.87 12.09 4.49
N VAL A 26 -2.82 11.27 4.47
CA VAL A 26 -2.95 9.80 4.47
C VAL A 26 -1.91 9.13 5.36
N ASN A 27 -2.36 8.29 6.29
CA ASN A 27 -1.50 7.29 6.93
C ASN A 27 -1.47 6.00 6.07
N ILE A 28 -0.30 5.68 5.52
CA ILE A 28 0.00 4.48 4.74
C ILE A 28 0.55 3.42 5.69
N MET A 29 -0.33 2.50 6.09
CA MET A 29 0.01 1.41 6.99
C MET A 29 0.56 0.23 6.19
N VAL A 30 1.81 -0.13 6.46
CA VAL A 30 2.52 -1.26 5.85
C VAL A 30 2.45 -2.44 6.81
N ARG A 31 1.84 -3.55 6.38
CA ARG A 31 1.77 -4.78 7.18
C ARG A 31 3.15 -5.44 7.27
N ASP A 32 3.53 -5.86 8.46
CA ASP A 32 4.72 -6.67 8.69
C ASP A 32 4.50 -8.11 8.23
N VAL A 33 4.93 -8.42 7.00
CA VAL A 33 4.67 -9.70 6.34
C VAL A 33 5.91 -10.31 5.66
N LYS A 34 7.11 -9.79 5.92
CA LYS A 34 8.33 -10.30 5.28
C LYS A 34 8.47 -11.80 5.54
N GLY A 35 8.68 -12.57 4.47
CA GLY A 35 8.90 -14.02 4.56
C GLY A 35 7.62 -14.84 4.80
N VAL A 36 6.47 -14.22 5.01
CA VAL A 36 5.18 -14.91 5.03
C VAL A 36 4.68 -15.03 3.60
N ARG A 37 4.59 -16.24 3.03
CA ARG A 37 4.21 -16.45 1.61
C ARG A 37 5.12 -15.63 0.68
N ASP A 38 4.59 -15.21 -0.47
CA ASP A 38 5.31 -14.40 -1.45
C ASP A 38 5.29 -12.90 -1.09
N ASN A 39 6.01 -12.53 -0.02
CA ASN A 39 6.23 -11.15 0.41
C ASN A 39 7.74 -10.94 0.69
N PRO A 40 8.53 -10.60 -0.35
CA PRO A 40 9.99 -10.58 -0.26
C PRO A 40 10.58 -9.35 0.44
N PHE A 41 9.89 -8.21 0.42
CA PHE A 41 10.40 -6.94 0.92
C PHE A 41 10.09 -6.74 2.40
N ASN A 42 11.05 -6.22 3.16
CA ASN A 42 10.85 -5.75 4.53
C ASN A 42 10.18 -4.37 4.57
N PHE A 43 9.84 -3.90 5.77
CA PHE A 43 9.21 -2.59 5.96
C PHE A 43 10.03 -1.44 5.38
N GLU A 44 11.33 -1.40 5.64
CA GLU A 44 12.21 -0.31 5.18
C GLU A 44 12.34 -0.26 3.66
N GLU A 45 12.40 -1.41 2.99
CA GLU A 45 12.42 -1.51 1.53
C GLU A 45 11.12 -0.99 0.91
N VAL A 46 9.97 -1.36 1.49
CA VAL A 46 8.66 -0.88 1.06
C VAL A 46 8.51 0.62 1.32
N LYS A 47 8.89 1.08 2.52
CA LYS A 47 8.84 2.48 2.94
C LYS A 47 9.64 3.36 1.99
N LYS A 48 10.89 2.99 1.68
CA LYS A 48 11.74 3.74 0.72
C LYS A 48 11.08 3.90 -0.65
N LYS A 49 10.42 2.85 -1.16
CA LYS A 49 9.69 2.92 -2.44
C LYS A 49 8.51 3.88 -2.38
N ILE A 50 7.77 3.87 -1.27
CA ILE A 50 6.64 4.79 -1.05
C ILE A 50 7.14 6.24 -0.92
N GLU A 51 8.17 6.49 -0.12
CA GLU A 51 8.77 7.82 0.08
C GLU A 51 9.27 8.41 -1.25
N LEU A 52 9.94 7.60 -2.08
CA LEU A 52 10.38 8.03 -3.40
C LEU A 52 9.20 8.38 -4.31
N ALA A 53 8.17 7.53 -4.32
CA ALA A 53 6.99 7.71 -5.18
C ALA A 53 6.11 8.90 -4.75
N LEU A 54 6.12 9.26 -3.47
CA LEU A 54 5.23 10.26 -2.87
C LEU A 54 5.98 11.44 -2.25
N LYS A 55 7.22 11.70 -2.68
CA LYS A 55 8.09 12.76 -2.14
C LYS A 55 7.44 14.15 -2.08
N ASP A 56 6.56 14.45 -3.03
CA ASP A 56 5.93 15.77 -3.17
C ASP A 56 4.78 16.01 -2.15
N TYR A 57 4.37 14.95 -1.42
CA TYR A 57 3.31 15.05 -0.42
C TYR A 57 3.81 15.41 0.98
N LYS A 58 5.14 15.35 1.22
CA LYS A 58 5.82 15.81 2.44
C LYS A 58 5.14 15.32 3.73
N ASP A 59 4.79 16.23 4.63
CA ASP A 59 4.15 16.02 5.93
C ASP A 59 2.69 15.55 5.84
N ARG A 60 2.09 15.56 4.64
CA ARG A 60 0.72 15.08 4.43
C ARG A 60 0.63 13.56 4.32
N ILE A 61 1.78 12.87 4.32
CA ILE A 61 1.83 11.43 4.41
C ILE A 61 2.55 10.99 5.68
N LYS A 62 2.03 9.91 6.28
CA LYS A 62 2.72 9.15 7.32
C LYS A 62 2.81 7.70 6.87
N ILE A 63 3.98 7.07 7.01
CA ILE A 63 4.16 5.65 6.70
C ILE A 63 4.41 4.93 8.03
N SER A 64 3.52 4.00 8.37
CA SER A 64 3.56 3.29 9.67
C SER A 64 3.70 1.79 9.44
N LEU A 65 4.62 1.14 10.15
CA LEU A 65 4.64 -0.31 10.28
C LEU A 65 3.49 -0.74 11.20
N VAL A 66 2.74 -1.75 10.78
CA VAL A 66 1.69 -2.37 11.59
C VAL A 66 1.86 -3.89 11.59
N PRO A 67 1.34 -4.62 12.60
CA PRO A 67 1.31 -6.08 12.55
C PRO A 67 0.62 -6.60 11.28
N ASN A 68 0.67 -7.90 11.06
CA ASN A 68 -0.04 -8.54 9.97
C ASN A 68 -1.57 -8.52 10.17
N ILE A 69 -2.20 -7.34 10.07
CA ILE A 69 -3.63 -7.11 10.30
C ILE A 69 -4.44 -7.91 9.27
N THR A 70 -5.17 -8.91 9.75
CA THR A 70 -6.06 -9.75 8.94
C THR A 70 -7.53 -9.34 9.07
N ASN A 71 -7.90 -8.67 10.16
CA ASN A 71 -9.27 -8.30 10.47
C ASN A 71 -9.31 -6.89 11.04
N ILE A 72 -10.32 -6.11 10.62
CA ILE A 72 -10.70 -4.86 11.26
C ILE A 72 -12.06 -5.11 11.91
N CYS A 73 -12.08 -5.21 13.23
CA CYS A 73 -13.29 -5.43 14.02
C CYS A 73 -13.63 -4.14 14.77
N TYR A 74 -14.89 -3.72 14.72
CA TYR A 74 -15.31 -2.42 15.24
C TYR A 74 -16.70 -2.46 15.86
N GLY A 75 -16.91 -1.62 16.87
CA GLY A 75 -18.17 -1.53 17.61
C GLY A 75 -19.16 -0.53 17.00
N ARG A 76 -20.27 -0.31 17.70
CA ARG A 76 -21.22 0.75 17.36
C ARG A 76 -20.60 2.13 17.61
N GLY A 77 -20.76 3.05 16.65
CA GLY A 77 -20.43 4.47 16.86
C GLY A 77 -18.93 4.81 16.86
N VAL A 78 -18.10 4.07 16.15
CA VAL A 78 -16.63 4.25 16.15
C VAL A 78 -16.10 5.52 15.47
N GLY A 79 -16.98 6.35 14.90
CA GLY A 79 -16.62 7.67 14.38
C GLY A 79 -15.78 7.66 13.10
N TYR A 80 -15.61 6.50 12.45
CA TYR A 80 -14.96 6.40 11.14
C TYR A 80 -15.81 5.64 10.13
N LYS A 81 -15.53 5.88 8.85
CA LYS A 81 -16.15 5.18 7.72
C LYS A 81 -15.19 4.13 7.16
N ILE A 82 -15.71 2.95 6.85
CA ILE A 82 -15.03 1.98 5.98
C ILE A 82 -15.51 2.24 4.56
N GLU A 83 -14.59 2.48 3.64
CA GLU A 83 -14.89 2.83 2.25
C GLU A 83 -13.98 2.03 1.31
N GLU A 84 -14.58 1.47 0.29
CA GLU A 84 -13.89 0.89 -0.87
C GLU A 84 -13.81 1.95 -1.97
N ILE A 85 -12.62 2.12 -2.55
CA ILE A 85 -12.40 2.99 -3.70
C ILE A 85 -12.19 2.09 -4.91
N ILE A 86 -13.14 2.16 -5.86
CA ILE A 86 -13.10 1.43 -7.12
C ILE A 86 -12.33 2.29 -8.13
N LEU A 87 -11.18 1.79 -8.57
CA LEU A 87 -10.37 2.41 -9.62
C LEU A 87 -10.80 1.93 -11.01
N ASP A 88 -10.30 2.57 -12.07
CA ASP A 88 -10.55 2.13 -13.45
C ASP A 88 -10.00 0.71 -13.72
N GLU A 89 -10.60 0.03 -14.70
CA GLU A 89 -10.28 -1.36 -15.03
C GLU A 89 -8.80 -1.58 -15.35
N GLU A 90 -8.17 -0.66 -16.07
CA GLU A 90 -6.76 -0.77 -16.43
C GLU A 90 -5.87 -0.71 -15.19
N THR A 91 -6.20 0.17 -14.24
CA THR A 91 -5.49 0.23 -12.96
C THR A 91 -5.68 -1.03 -12.12
N GLN A 92 -6.88 -1.62 -12.12
CA GLN A 92 -7.16 -2.86 -11.38
C GLN A 92 -6.42 -4.08 -11.98
N LYS A 93 -6.07 -4.06 -13.27
CA LYS A 93 -5.28 -5.12 -13.91
C LYS A 93 -3.82 -5.15 -13.47
N ILE A 94 -3.31 -4.08 -12.83
CA ILE A 94 -1.94 -4.01 -12.32
C ILE A 94 -1.78 -4.98 -11.14
N SER A 95 -0.94 -6.00 -11.33
CA SER A 95 -0.77 -7.08 -10.36
C SER A 95 0.62 -7.08 -9.74
N ALA A 96 0.69 -6.93 -8.41
CA ALA A 96 1.93 -7.10 -7.66
C ALA A 96 2.57 -8.48 -7.88
N THR A 97 1.77 -9.54 -8.10
CA THR A 97 2.30 -10.88 -8.37
C THR A 97 3.03 -10.95 -9.70
N LYS A 98 2.42 -10.44 -10.78
CA LYS A 98 3.08 -10.34 -12.08
C LYS A 98 4.35 -9.50 -12.01
N ILE A 99 4.31 -8.40 -11.26
CA ILE A 99 5.51 -7.56 -11.04
C ILE A 99 6.62 -8.36 -10.36
N ARG A 100 6.32 -9.11 -9.29
CA ARG A 100 7.34 -9.94 -8.61
C ARG A 100 7.88 -11.05 -9.51
N GLU A 101 7.04 -11.66 -10.35
CA GLU A 101 7.49 -12.64 -11.35
C GLU A 101 8.48 -12.02 -12.34
N GLU A 102 8.20 -10.82 -12.86
CA GLU A 102 9.11 -10.11 -13.76
C GLU A 102 10.42 -9.70 -13.07
N MET A 103 10.36 -9.25 -11.82
CA MET A 103 11.56 -8.95 -11.03
C MET A 103 12.48 -10.18 -10.88
N ARG A 104 11.90 -11.38 -10.64
CA ARG A 104 12.67 -12.63 -10.57
C ARG A 104 13.32 -12.99 -11.89
N LYS A 105 12.60 -12.84 -13.01
CA LYS A 105 13.16 -13.07 -14.36
C LYS A 105 14.37 -12.17 -14.65
N LYS A 106 14.40 -10.98 -14.03
CA LYS A 106 15.49 -10.00 -14.14
C LYS A 106 16.60 -10.18 -13.09
N GLY A 107 16.45 -11.10 -12.13
CA GLY A 107 17.41 -11.28 -11.03
C GLY A 107 17.39 -10.16 -9.99
N GLU A 108 16.28 -9.42 -9.89
CA GLU A 108 16.09 -8.32 -8.93
C GLU A 108 15.44 -8.78 -7.60
N LEU A 109 15.08 -10.06 -7.51
CA LEU A 109 14.47 -10.75 -6.36
C LEU A 109 15.06 -12.13 -6.16
#